data_AF-A0A820DJD0-F1
#
_entry.id   AF-A0A820DJD0-F1
#
_cell.length_a   1.000
_cell.length_b   1.000
_cell.length_c   1.000
_cell.angle_alpha   90.00
_cell.angle_beta   90.00
_cell.angle_gamma   90.00
#
_symmetry.space_group_name_H-M   'P 1'
#
loop_
_entity.id
_entity.type
_entity.pdbx_description
1 polymer ?
#
loop_
_entity_poly.entity_id
_entity_poly.type
_entity_poly.pdbx_seq_one_letter_code
_entity_poly.pdbx_strand_id
1 'polypeptide(L)'
;MKDEVTYEKLNQLQYLDMVINETLRMYPPFIRFDRVASKDYQLGNYLIPKGSIINVPVYPIHHDPETWPEPEKFIPESNCIGMRFALVEAKLGIVRALRLVEFERCEKTEIPIQLGNLAILNSKNGIFLRVVRRSQ
;
A
#
# COMPACT_ATOMS: atom_id res chain seq x y z
N MET A 1 28.76 -4.91 17.85
CA MET A 1 27.73 -3.99 18.39
C MET A 1 26.49 -4.13 17.53
N LYS A 2 25.32 -4.45 18.10
CA LYS A 2 24.07 -4.42 17.34
C LYS A 2 23.72 -2.95 17.13
N ASP A 3 23.80 -2.45 15.89
CA ASP A 3 23.35 -1.10 15.57
C ASP A 3 21.88 -0.94 15.96
N GLU A 4 21.63 -0.24 17.05
CA GLU A 4 20.29 -0.02 17.57
C GLU A 4 19.46 0.79 16.55
N VAL A 5 18.24 0.32 16.29
CA VAL A 5 17.28 1.00 15.42
C VAL A 5 16.60 2.08 16.24
N THR A 6 16.98 3.34 16.04
CA THR A 6 16.34 4.49 16.69
C THR A 6 15.25 5.08 15.80
N TYR A 7 14.36 5.87 16.40
CA TYR A 7 13.27 6.56 15.69
C TYR A 7 13.81 7.52 14.61
N GLU A 8 14.88 8.25 14.92
CA GLU A 8 15.51 9.20 14.00
C GLU A 8 16.08 8.47 12.77
N LYS A 9 16.75 7.33 13.00
CA LYS A 9 17.26 6.49 11.90
C LYS A 9 16.14 5.95 11.03
N LEU A 10 15.01 5.53 11.61
CA LEU A 10 13.84 5.06 10.85
C LEU A 10 13.25 6.15 9.94
N ASN A 11 13.22 7.39 10.41
CA ASN A 11 12.73 8.52 9.64
C ASN A 11 13.67 8.94 8.50
N GLN A 12 14.95 8.55 8.56
CA GLN A 12 15.93 8.82 7.50
C GLN A 12 15.88 7.80 6.35
N LEU A 13 15.16 6.68 6.49
CA LEU A 13 15.05 5.64 5.47
C LEU A 13 14.08 6.01 4.33
N GLN A 14 14.43 7.04 3.55
CA GLN A 14 13.58 7.58 2.48
C GLN A 14 13.19 6.55 1.43
N TYR A 15 14.11 5.67 1.03
CA TYR A 15 13.78 4.62 0.06
C TYR A 15 12.80 3.58 0.63
N LEU A 16 12.84 3.34 1.94
CA LEU A 16 11.86 2.46 2.59
C LEU A 16 10.48 3.13 2.62
N ASP A 17 10.39 4.45 2.80
CA ASP A 17 9.14 5.19 2.64
C ASP A 17 8.56 5.02 1.23
N MET A 18 9.41 5.21 0.22
CA MET A 18 9.07 5.02 -1.19
C MET A 18 8.50 3.63 -1.46
N VAL A 19 9.18 2.58 -1.00
CA VAL A 19 8.74 1.18 -1.15
C VAL A 19 7.40 0.92 -0.47
N ILE A 20 7.20 1.42 0.76
CA ILE A 20 5.94 1.23 1.49
C ILE A 20 4.80 1.97 0.79
N ASN A 21 5.03 3.22 0.39
CA ASN A 21 4.03 4.03 -0.28
C ASN A 21 3.62 3.44 -1.63
N GLU A 22 4.57 2.95 -2.41
CA GLU A 22 4.29 2.31 -3.70
C GLU A 22 3.56 0.98 -3.51
N THR A 23 3.88 0.24 -2.43
CA THR A 23 3.12 -0.95 -2.04
C THR A 23 1.66 -0.60 -1.74
N LEU A 24 1.41 0.52 -1.05
CA LEU A 24 0.05 0.99 -0.73
C LEU A 24 -0.67 1.60 -1.93
N ARG A 25 0.05 2.15 -2.92
CA ARG A 25 -0.52 2.59 -4.19
C ARG A 25 -1.06 1.40 -4.97
N MET A 26 -0.22 0.39 -5.20
CA MET A 26 -0.59 -0.82 -5.94
C MET A 26 -1.60 -1.69 -5.18
N TYR A 27 -1.44 -1.81 -3.87
CA TYR A 27 -2.23 -2.70 -3.03
C TYR A 27 -2.84 -1.96 -1.82
N PRO A 28 -3.76 -0.99 -2.05
CA PRO A 28 -4.42 -0.29 -0.95
C PRO A 28 -5.28 -1.28 -0.14
N PRO A 29 -5.18 -1.31 1.20
CA PRO A 29 -5.96 -2.24 2.03
C PRO A 29 -7.48 -2.15 1.79
N PHE A 30 -7.96 -0.94 1.49
CA PHE A 30 -9.34 -0.68 1.11
C PHE A 30 -9.41 -0.22 -0.35
N ILE A 31 -10.26 -0.87 -1.14
CA ILE A 31 -10.41 -0.54 -2.57
C ILE A 31 -11.21 0.75 -2.81
N ARG A 32 -12.02 1.16 -1.83
CA ARG A 32 -12.87 2.36 -1.89
C ARG A 32 -13.27 2.84 -0.50
N PHE A 33 -13.69 4.10 -0.42
CA PHE A 33 -14.35 4.65 0.76
C PHE A 33 -15.74 5.16 0.40
N ASP A 34 -16.71 4.90 1.28
CA ASP A 34 -18.10 5.31 1.09
C ASP A 34 -18.50 6.39 2.10
N ARG A 35 -19.30 7.35 1.65
CA ARG A 35 -20.00 8.35 2.48
C ARG A 35 -21.45 8.45 2.03
N VAL A 36 -22.35 8.84 2.93
CA VAL A 36 -23.76 9.08 2.60
C VAL A 36 -24.03 10.57 2.69
N ALA A 37 -24.61 11.14 1.63
CA ALA A 37 -25.01 12.55 1.60
C ALA A 37 -26.11 12.80 2.63
N SER A 38 -25.84 13.62 3.64
CA SER A 38 -26.78 13.91 4.73
C SER A 38 -27.90 14.88 4.34
N LYS A 39 -27.70 15.64 3.25
CA LYS A 39 -28.63 16.57 2.63
C LYS A 39 -28.31 16.70 1.15
N ASP A 40 -29.15 17.41 0.41
CA ASP A 40 -28.87 17.77 -0.98
C ASP A 40 -27.65 18.70 -1.05
N TYR A 41 -26.72 18.41 -1.94
CA TYR A 41 -25.49 19.18 -2.15
C TYR A 41 -25.33 19.54 -3.64
N GLN A 42 -25.09 20.82 -3.93
CA GLN A 42 -24.73 21.28 -5.26
C GLN A 42 -23.20 21.25 -5.41
N LEU A 43 -22.69 20.44 -6.33
CA LEU A 43 -21.28 20.34 -6.68
C LEU A 43 -21.07 20.79 -8.13
N GLY A 44 -20.73 22.08 -8.31
CA GLY A 44 -20.68 22.70 -9.63
C GLY A 44 -22.03 22.58 -10.33
N ASN A 45 -22.07 21.92 -11.48
CA ASN A 45 -23.30 21.71 -12.26
C ASN A 45 -24.08 20.45 -11.85
N TYR A 46 -23.60 19.68 -10.86
CA TYR A 46 -24.22 18.43 -10.43
C TYR A 46 -24.94 18.61 -9.09
N LEU A 47 -26.18 18.14 -9.01
CA LEU A 47 -26.90 17.98 -7.75
C LEU A 47 -26.65 16.56 -7.22
N ILE A 48 -26.22 16.46 -5.95
CA ILE A 48 -26.10 15.21 -5.20
C ILE A 48 -27.27 15.15 -4.22
N PRO A 49 -28.30 14.32 -4.46
CA PRO A 49 -29.44 14.21 -3.55
C PRO A 49 -29.05 13.62 -2.20
N LYS A 50 -29.78 14.02 -1.15
CA LYS A 50 -29.74 13.39 0.17
C LYS A 50 -29.95 11.89 0.07
N GLY A 51 -29.16 11.12 0.83
CA GLY A 51 -29.18 9.67 0.83
C GLY A 51 -28.33 9.02 -0.27
N SER A 52 -27.79 9.80 -1.21
CA SER A 52 -26.85 9.28 -2.21
C SER A 52 -25.57 8.75 -1.55
N ILE A 53 -25.08 7.61 -2.03
CA ILE A 53 -23.77 7.07 -1.65
C ILE A 53 -22.71 7.73 -2.52
N ILE A 54 -21.80 8.46 -1.88
CA ILE A 54 -20.62 9.05 -2.51
C ILE A 54 -19.48 8.06 -2.33
N ASN A 55 -19.04 7.49 -3.45
CA ASN A 55 -17.94 6.54 -3.50
C ASN A 55 -16.64 7.24 -3.92
N VAL A 56 -15.55 6.99 -3.19
CA VAL A 56 -14.19 7.36 -3.60
C VAL A 56 -13.48 6.08 -4.06
N PRO A 57 -13.31 5.87 -5.38
CA PRO A 57 -12.73 4.64 -5.93
C PRO A 57 -11.20 4.68 -5.86
N VAL A 58 -10.64 4.43 -4.67
CA VAL A 58 -9.19 4.48 -4.40
C VAL A 58 -8.38 3.59 -5.35
N TYR A 59 -8.76 2.32 -5.50
CA TYR A 59 -8.00 1.38 -6.33
C TYR A 59 -7.97 1.80 -7.81
N PRO A 60 -9.11 2.12 -8.47
CA PRO A 60 -9.10 2.67 -9.82
C PRO A 60 -8.29 3.97 -9.97
N ILE A 61 -8.39 4.91 -9.03
CA ILE A 61 -7.63 6.17 -9.09
C ILE A 61 -6.11 5.91 -9.02
N HIS A 62 -5.68 4.96 -8.18
CA HIS A 62 -4.27 4.59 -8.06
C HIS A 62 -3.72 3.83 -9.28
N HIS A 63 -4.59 3.28 -10.13
CA HIS A 63 -4.25 2.55 -11.35
C HIS A 63 -4.65 3.30 -12.63
N ASP A 64 -5.04 4.57 -12.50
CA ASP A 64 -5.38 5.42 -13.64
C ASP A 64 -4.11 5.80 -14.41
N PRO A 65 -3.95 5.39 -15.68
CA PRO A 65 -2.78 5.69 -16.47
C PRO A 65 -2.63 7.18 -16.82
N GLU A 66 -3.69 7.99 -16.72
CA GLU A 66 -3.57 9.44 -16.91
C GLU A 66 -2.82 10.11 -15.74
N THR A 67 -3.01 9.57 -14.54
CA THR A 67 -2.36 10.07 -13.32
C THR A 67 -1.03 9.37 -13.04
N TRP A 68 -0.94 8.06 -13.31
CA TRP A 68 0.21 7.20 -12.99
C TRP A 68 0.72 6.51 -14.25
N PRO A 69 1.83 6.97 -14.85
CA PRO A 69 2.45 6.27 -15.97
C PRO A 69 2.85 4.85 -15.56
N GLU A 70 2.45 3.85 -16.35
CA GLU A 70 2.74 2.42 -16.10
C GLU A 70 2.24 1.92 -14.73
N PRO A 71 0.93 2.06 -14.41
CA PRO A 71 0.40 1.89 -13.05
C PRO A 71 0.59 0.48 -12.48
N GLU A 72 0.75 -0.51 -13.34
CA GLU A 72 0.96 -1.92 -13.00
C GLU A 72 2.41 -2.27 -12.64
N LYS A 73 3.36 -1.35 -12.87
CA LYS A 73 4.76 -1.52 -12.48
C LYS A 73 4.98 -0.97 -11.07
N PHE A 74 5.78 -1.71 -10.30
CA PHE A 74 6.22 -1.27 -8.98
C PHE A 74 7.41 -0.30 -9.13
N ILE A 75 7.16 1.00 -8.94
CA ILE A 75 8.16 2.06 -9.12
C ILE A 75 8.20 2.94 -7.86
N PRO A 76 9.03 2.59 -6.85
CA PRO A 76 9.11 3.29 -5.56
C PRO A 76 9.35 4.81 -5.65
N GLU A 77 10.07 5.25 -6.68
CA GLU A 77 10.42 6.66 -6.88
C GLU A 77 9.22 7.53 -7.28
N SER A 78 8.05 6.92 -7.51
CA SER A 78 6.80 7.61 -7.81
C SER A 78 6.26 8.29 -6.56
N ASN A 79 6.20 9.63 -6.58
CA ASN A 79 5.82 10.47 -5.44
C ASN A 79 4.43 10.11 -4.87
N CYS A 80 4.38 9.56 -3.66
CA CYS A 80 3.15 9.51 -2.87
C CYS A 80 3.21 10.51 -1.70
N ILE A 81 2.16 11.31 -1.53
CA ILE A 81 2.11 12.49 -0.65
C ILE A 81 1.64 12.16 0.78
N GLY A 82 1.03 10.99 1.00
CA GLY A 82 0.22 10.75 2.20
C GLY A 82 0.69 9.59 3.06
N MET A 83 1.15 9.90 4.28
CA MET A 83 1.03 9.17 5.56
C MET A 83 2.33 9.29 6.36
N ARG A 84 2.30 9.85 7.59
CA ARG A 84 3.49 9.94 8.46
C ARG A 84 3.46 8.99 9.67
N PHE A 85 2.29 8.49 10.06
CA PHE A 85 2.15 7.74 11.33
C PHE A 85 2.19 6.21 11.15
N ALA A 86 1.42 5.65 10.21
CA ALA A 86 1.44 4.19 9.92
C ALA A 86 2.81 3.68 9.44
N LEU A 87 3.66 4.57 8.93
CA LEU A 87 4.96 4.20 8.39
C LEU A 87 5.95 3.74 9.47
N VAL A 88 5.89 4.26 10.71
CA VAL A 88 6.94 3.97 11.70
C VAL A 88 6.91 2.51 12.17
N GLU A 89 5.72 1.98 12.50
CA GLU A 89 5.56 0.59 12.93
C GLU A 89 5.91 -0.39 11.81
N ALA A 90 5.39 -0.13 10.60
CA ALA A 90 5.68 -0.92 9.41
C ALA A 90 7.20 -0.94 9.11
N LYS A 91 7.85 0.24 9.14
CA LYS A 91 9.30 0.35 8.96
C LYS A 91 10.09 -0.45 9.99
N LEU A 92 9.74 -0.35 11.27
CA LEU A 92 10.43 -1.10 12.32
C LEU A 92 10.34 -2.61 12.08
N GLY A 93 9.14 -3.10 11.72
CA GLY A 93 8.91 -4.49 11.38
C GLY A 93 9.75 -4.93 10.17
N ILE A 94 9.70 -4.18 9.07
CA ILE A 94 10.44 -4.47 7.84
C ILE A 94 11.96 -4.44 8.08
N VAL A 95 12.48 -3.40 8.76
CA VAL A 95 13.91 -3.28 9.06
C VAL A 95 14.38 -4.44 9.94
N ARG A 96 13.60 -4.83 10.95
CA ARG A 96 13.94 -5.99 11.79
C ARG A 96 13.95 -7.29 10.99
N ALA A 97 12.95 -7.51 10.13
CA ALA A 97 12.87 -8.69 9.29
C ALA A 97 14.08 -8.76 8.33
N LEU A 98 14.34 -7.70 7.56
CA LEU A 98 15.43 -7.66 6.57
C LEU A 98 16.83 -7.76 7.18
N ARG A 99 17.00 -7.41 8.47
CA ARG A 99 18.27 -7.62 9.19
C ARG A 99 18.49 -9.06 9.64
N LEU A 100 17.42 -9.84 9.78
CA LEU A 100 17.47 -11.21 10.32
C LEU A 100 17.37 -12.28 9.23
N VAL A 101 16.60 -11.99 8.18
CA VAL A 101 16.24 -12.97 7.17
C VAL A 101 16.25 -12.35 5.77
N GLU A 102 16.43 -13.23 4.79
CA GLU A 102 16.24 -12.96 3.38
C GLU A 102 14.99 -13.70 2.91
N PHE A 103 14.20 -13.03 2.06
CA PHE A 103 12.97 -13.58 1.51
C PHE A 103 13.22 -14.01 0.06
N GLU A 104 12.90 -15.27 -0.23
CA GLU A 104 13.07 -15.85 -1.55
C GLU A 104 11.74 -16.45 -2.04
N ARG A 105 11.61 -16.58 -3.37
CA ARG A 105 10.47 -17.26 -3.97
C ARG A 105 10.53 -18.76 -3.65
N CYS A 106 9.38 -19.38 -3.47
CA CYS A 106 9.23 -20.83 -3.34
C CYS A 106 8.26 -21.36 -4.42
N GLU A 107 8.10 -22.67 -4.47
CA GLU A 107 7.22 -23.35 -5.45
C GLU A 107 5.75 -22.91 -5.34
N LYS A 108 5.34 -22.37 -4.18
CA LYS A 108 3.98 -21.86 -3.93
C LYS A 108 3.84 -20.36 -4.18
N THR A 109 4.90 -19.65 -4.58
CA THR A 109 4.83 -18.20 -4.83
C THR A 109 4.13 -17.92 -6.16
N GLU A 110 2.96 -17.29 -6.10
CA GLU A 110 2.21 -16.86 -7.29
C GLU A 110 2.76 -15.56 -7.87
N ILE A 111 3.00 -15.55 -9.19
CA ILE A 111 3.49 -14.37 -9.92
C ILE A 111 2.75 -14.29 -11.27
N PRO A 112 1.99 -13.21 -11.54
CA PRO A 112 1.66 -12.10 -10.63
C PRO A 112 0.72 -12.53 -9.49
N ILE A 113 0.63 -11.71 -8.44
CA ILE A 113 -0.27 -11.97 -7.30
C ILE A 113 -1.72 -11.91 -7.79
N GLN A 114 -2.51 -12.94 -7.48
CA GLN A 114 -3.94 -12.91 -7.73
C GLN A 114 -4.68 -12.26 -6.56
N LEU A 115 -5.52 -11.27 -6.85
CA LEU A 115 -6.30 -10.56 -5.85
C LEU A 115 -7.62 -11.28 -5.55
N GLY A 116 -8.04 -11.24 -4.30
CA GLY A 116 -9.37 -11.70 -3.87
C GLY A 116 -10.47 -10.70 -4.19
N ASN A 117 -11.73 -11.14 -4.17
CA ASN A 117 -12.91 -10.32 -4.50
C ASN A 117 -13.62 -9.70 -3.27
N LEU A 118 -12.89 -9.44 -2.19
CA LEU A 118 -13.45 -8.85 -0.97
C LEU A 118 -13.24 -7.33 -0.93
N ALA A 119 -14.02 -6.63 -0.10
CA ALA A 119 -13.90 -5.18 0.10
C ALA A 119 -12.54 -4.76 0.70
N ILE A 120 -11.88 -5.69 1.39
CA ILE A 120 -10.49 -5.56 1.83
C ILE A 120 -9.62 -6.28 0.80
N LEU A 121 -8.65 -5.57 0.25
CA LEU A 121 -7.73 -6.12 -0.72
C LEU A 121 -6.84 -7.18 -0.06
N ASN A 122 -6.82 -8.36 -0.64
CA ASN A 122 -6.04 -9.50 -0.16
C ASN A 122 -5.54 -10.34 -1.32
N SER A 123 -4.55 -11.19 -1.06
CA SER A 123 -4.17 -12.24 -1.98
C SER A 123 -5.19 -13.38 -1.93
N LYS A 124 -5.61 -13.85 -3.10
CA LYS A 124 -6.62 -14.91 -3.24
C LYS A 124 -6.19 -16.21 -2.57
N ASN A 125 -4.92 -16.58 -2.70
CA ASN A 125 -4.40 -17.87 -2.23
C ASN A 125 -3.35 -17.73 -1.11
N GLY A 126 -3.13 -16.51 -0.58
CA GLY A 126 -2.06 -16.23 0.38
C GLY A 126 -0.72 -15.84 -0.30
N ILE A 127 0.23 -15.36 0.51
CA ILE A 127 1.59 -15.01 0.06
C ILE A 127 2.57 -16.02 0.69
N PHE A 128 3.13 -16.89 -0.14
CA PHE A 128 4.13 -17.87 0.29
C PHE A 128 5.52 -17.44 -0.16
N LEU A 129 6.46 -17.36 0.79
CA LEU A 129 7.87 -17.06 0.56
C LEU A 129 8.73 -18.02 1.38
N ARG A 130 9.91 -18.36 0.86
CA ARG A 130 10.96 -19.02 1.63
C ARG A 130 11.70 -17.97 2.45
N VAL A 131 11.93 -18.27 3.72
CA VAL A 131 12.66 -17.41 4.65
C VAL A 131 14.00 -18.05 4.95
N VAL A 132 15.08 -17.39 4.57
CA VAL A 132 16.46 -17.86 4.79
C VAL A 132 17.10 -17.00 5.86
N ARG A 133 17.74 -17.61 6.86
CA ARG A 133 18.45 -16.85 7.89
C ARG A 133 19.66 -16.17 7.25
N ARG A 134 19.78 -14.86 7.45
CA ARG A 134 20.91 -14.11 6.94
C ARG A 134 22.17 -14.50 7.73
N SER A 135 23.23 -14.92 7.02
CA SER A 135 24.55 -15.12 7.62
C SER A 135 25.03 -13.76 8.15
N GLN A 136 25.35 -13.68 9.45
CA GLN A 136 25.95 -12.48 10.02
C GLN A 136 27.40 -12.34 9.58
#